data_AF-A0A3B0C9F7-F1
#
_entry.id   AF-A0A3B0C9F7-F1
#
_cell.length_a   1.000
_cell.length_b   1.000
_cell.length_c   1.000
_cell.angle_alpha   90.00
_cell.angle_beta   90.00
_cell.angle_gamma   90.00
#
_symmetry.space_group_name_H-M   'P 1'
#
loop_
_entity.id
_entity.type
_entity.pdbx_description
1 polymer ?
#
loop_
_entity_poly.entity_id
_entity_poly.type
_entity_poly.pdbx_seq_one_letter_code
_entity_poly.pdbx_strand_id
1 'polypeptide(L)'
;MKKRLRIILMGGLGLLCFSSCYYDQLVEEEIPDIPIDEPISFRDDIQPLFIGNDRDCTTCHNGNVANPDLTEGNAYDAIVPEYVVLGDGENSQFFRELPGNNHPVEAGFVLTVDEIALIKGWIDRGAENN
;
A
#
# COMPACT_ATOMS: atom_id res chain seq x y z
N MET A 1 -34.76 -21.03 49.10
CA MET A 1 -33.66 -20.08 48.76
C MET A 1 -32.65 -20.69 47.77
N LYS A 2 -32.07 -21.88 48.02
CA LYS A 2 -31.04 -22.52 47.15
C LYS A 2 -31.46 -22.77 45.68
N LYS A 3 -32.74 -23.10 45.41
CA LYS A 3 -33.25 -23.37 44.05
C LYS A 3 -33.46 -22.09 43.21
N ARG A 4 -33.82 -20.97 43.85
CA ARG A 4 -33.98 -19.67 43.15
C ARG A 4 -32.64 -19.01 42.86
N LEU A 5 -31.65 -19.22 43.73
CA LEU A 5 -30.26 -18.80 43.51
C LEU A 5 -29.63 -19.49 42.29
N ARG A 6 -29.90 -20.79 42.06
CA ARG A 6 -29.42 -21.52 40.87
C ARG A 6 -30.02 -21.01 39.55
N ILE A 7 -31.29 -20.61 39.56
CA ILE A 7 -31.96 -20.07 38.36
C ILE A 7 -31.42 -18.68 38.01
N ILE A 8 -31.11 -17.86 39.02
CA ILE A 8 -30.47 -16.55 38.83
C ILE A 8 -29.02 -16.72 38.32
N LEU A 9 -28.29 -17.72 38.83
CA LEU A 9 -26.91 -18.00 38.39
C LEU A 9 -26.84 -18.52 36.94
N MET A 10 -27.80 -19.35 36.50
CA MET A 10 -27.88 -19.83 35.10
C MET A 10 -28.44 -18.78 34.13
N GLY A 11 -29.19 -17.79 34.60
CA GLY A 11 -29.71 -16.69 33.78
C GLY A 11 -28.71 -15.53 33.60
N GLY A 12 -27.87 -15.27 34.60
CA GLY A 12 -26.90 -14.16 34.56
C GLY A 12 -25.66 -14.43 33.70
N LEU A 13 -25.27 -15.69 33.52
CA LEU A 13 -24.06 -16.06 32.77
C LEU A 13 -24.24 -15.99 31.25
N GLY A 14 -25.47 -16.06 30.74
CA GLY A 14 -25.76 -16.02 29.31
C GLY A 14 -25.73 -14.62 28.68
N LEU A 15 -25.74 -13.55 29.48
CA LEU A 15 -25.85 -12.17 28.99
C LEU A 15 -24.49 -11.48 28.79
N LEU A 16 -23.39 -12.10 29.18
CA LEU A 16 -22.05 -11.50 29.14
C LEU A 16 -21.23 -11.87 27.87
N CYS A 17 -21.79 -12.70 26.98
CA CYS A 17 -21.06 -13.21 25.81
C CYS A 17 -21.31 -12.45 24.50
N PHE A 18 -22.10 -11.36 24.49
CA PHE A 18 -22.47 -10.63 23.26
C PHE A 18 -21.66 -9.35 23.01
N SER A 19 -20.68 -9.02 23.86
CA SER A 19 -20.08 -7.67 23.88
C SER A 19 -18.66 -7.54 23.33
N SER A 20 -18.14 -8.52 22.56
CA SER A 20 -16.72 -8.45 22.14
C SER A 20 -16.43 -8.79 20.68
N CYS A 21 -17.37 -8.58 19.77
CA CYS A 21 -16.99 -8.35 18.37
C CYS A 21 -16.66 -6.85 18.23
N TYR A 22 -15.50 -6.45 18.74
CA TYR A 22 -14.88 -5.19 18.32
C TYR A 22 -14.35 -5.48 16.91
N TYR A 23 -15.15 -5.15 15.90
CA TYR A 23 -14.63 -5.04 14.54
C TYR A 23 -13.75 -3.81 14.55
N ASP A 24 -12.44 -4.02 14.43
CA ASP A 24 -11.54 -2.94 14.05
C ASP A 24 -12.06 -2.47 12.69
N GLN A 25 -12.69 -1.30 12.66
CA GLN A 25 -13.03 -0.68 11.39
C GLN A 25 -11.68 -0.38 10.76
N LEU A 26 -11.32 -1.14 9.73
CA LEU A 26 -10.21 -0.79 8.85
C LEU A 26 -10.57 0.58 8.29
N VAL A 27 -10.07 1.63 8.93
CA VAL A 27 -10.13 2.98 8.39
C VAL A 27 -9.17 2.94 7.23
N GLU A 28 -9.71 2.91 6.03
CA GLU A 28 -8.94 3.10 4.82
C GLU A 28 -8.35 4.51 4.91
N GLU A 29 -7.02 4.58 5.10
CA GLU A 29 -6.31 5.84 5.23
C GLU A 29 -6.33 6.52 3.86
N GLU A 30 -6.96 7.69 3.77
CA GLU A 30 -7.02 8.44 2.52
C GLU A 30 -5.60 8.82 2.09
N ILE A 31 -5.24 8.48 0.86
CA ILE A 31 -3.95 8.87 0.27
C ILE A 31 -4.02 10.37 -0.01
N PRO A 32 -3.17 11.20 0.62
CA PRO A 32 -3.20 12.64 0.42
C PRO A 32 -2.75 13.00 -1.00
N ASP A 33 -3.34 14.04 -1.57
CA ASP A 33 -2.82 14.64 -2.80
C ASP A 33 -1.56 15.46 -2.49
N ILE A 34 -0.50 15.26 -3.28
CA ILE A 34 0.71 16.09 -3.21
C ILE A 34 0.41 17.50 -3.74
N PRO A 35 0.82 18.59 -3.06
CA PRO A 35 0.65 19.96 -3.54
C PRO A 35 1.22 20.18 -4.95
N ILE A 36 0.47 20.87 -5.82
CA ILE A 36 0.84 21.02 -7.24
C ILE A 36 2.14 21.82 -7.47
N ASP A 37 2.52 22.66 -6.50
CA ASP A 37 3.73 23.47 -6.50
C ASP A 37 4.98 22.72 -6.01
N GLU A 38 4.80 21.53 -5.44
CA GLU A 38 5.89 20.62 -5.09
C GLU A 38 6.30 19.83 -6.35
N PRO A 39 7.50 20.05 -6.92
CA PRO A 39 7.97 19.27 -8.06
C PRO A 39 8.21 17.82 -7.64
N ILE A 40 7.96 16.87 -8.54
CA ILE A 40 8.27 15.46 -8.33
C ILE A 40 9.22 15.02 -9.43
N SER A 41 10.41 14.56 -9.04
CA SER A 41 11.43 14.01 -9.92
C SER A 41 11.41 12.49 -9.93
N PHE A 42 11.45 11.86 -11.11
CA PHE A 42 11.62 10.41 -11.14
C PHE A 42 12.95 9.99 -10.51
N ARG A 43 14.04 10.67 -10.86
CA ARG A 43 15.38 10.29 -10.39
C ARG A 43 15.55 10.53 -8.89
N ASP A 44 15.10 11.68 -8.41
CA ASP A 44 15.42 12.13 -7.05
C ASP A 44 14.34 11.70 -6.03
N ASP A 45 13.09 11.50 -6.47
CA ASP A 45 11.96 11.21 -5.56
C ASP A 45 11.37 9.80 -5.73
N ILE A 46 11.29 9.26 -6.95
CA ILE A 46 10.62 7.97 -7.21
C ILE A 46 11.59 6.78 -7.22
N GLN A 47 12.69 6.86 -7.99
CA GLN A 47 13.68 5.80 -8.11
C GLN A 47 14.27 5.36 -6.75
N PRO A 48 14.58 6.27 -5.79
CA PRO A 48 15.05 5.87 -4.47
C PRO A 48 14.00 5.10 -3.67
N LEU A 49 12.71 5.19 -4.02
CA LEU A 49 11.66 4.36 -3.42
C LEU A 49 11.69 2.91 -3.91
N PHE A 50 12.63 2.49 -4.76
CA PHE A 50 12.80 1.06 -5.04
C PHE A 50 13.85 0.41 -4.14
N ILE A 51 14.74 1.20 -3.54
CA ILE A 51 15.80 0.74 -2.64
C ILE A 51 16.01 1.78 -1.53
N GLY A 52 15.58 1.48 -0.31
CA GLY A 52 15.68 2.42 0.83
C GLY A 52 14.81 1.98 2.00
N ASN A 53 14.86 2.64 3.15
CA ASN A 53 13.95 2.40 4.29
C ASN A 53 13.76 0.90 4.66
N ASP A 54 14.86 0.14 4.70
CA ASP A 54 14.89 -1.31 4.99
C ASP A 54 14.11 -2.21 3.99
N ARG A 55 13.83 -1.71 2.78
CA ARG A 55 13.17 -2.42 1.68
C ARG A 55 14.00 -2.35 0.39
N ASP A 56 13.86 -3.39 -0.42
CA ASP A 56 14.55 -3.50 -1.71
C ASP A 56 13.67 -4.26 -2.71
N CYS A 57 13.00 -3.51 -3.59
CA CYS A 57 12.18 -4.06 -4.66
C CYS A 57 13.05 -4.81 -5.69
N THR A 58 14.30 -4.42 -5.87
CA THR A 58 15.22 -4.95 -6.88
C THR A 58 15.75 -6.34 -6.56
N THR A 59 15.57 -6.82 -5.33
CA THR A 59 15.82 -8.23 -5.00
C THR A 59 15.00 -9.17 -5.90
N CYS A 60 13.76 -8.81 -6.22
CA CYS A 60 12.89 -9.56 -7.15
C CYS A 60 12.78 -8.87 -8.52
N HIS A 61 12.75 -7.54 -8.56
CA HIS A 61 12.57 -6.76 -9.78
C HIS A 61 13.90 -6.24 -10.32
N ASN A 62 14.75 -7.15 -10.80
CA ASN A 62 16.07 -6.86 -11.38
C ASN A 62 16.21 -7.32 -12.84
N GLY A 63 15.08 -7.51 -13.52
CA GLY A 63 15.03 -7.99 -14.90
C GLY A 63 15.26 -9.50 -15.06
N ASN A 64 15.49 -10.26 -13.98
CA ASN A 64 15.74 -11.70 -14.05
C ASN A 64 14.74 -12.56 -13.27
N VAL A 65 14.26 -12.08 -12.11
CA VAL A 65 13.35 -12.85 -11.24
C VAL A 65 11.89 -12.49 -11.51
N ALA A 66 11.57 -11.20 -11.54
CA ALA A 66 10.27 -10.67 -11.90
C ALA A 66 10.43 -9.41 -12.77
N ASN A 67 9.45 -9.18 -13.64
CA ASN A 67 9.29 -7.92 -14.36
C ASN A 67 8.32 -7.02 -13.58
N PRO A 68 8.45 -5.68 -13.68
CA PRO A 68 9.48 -4.91 -14.41
C PRO A 68 10.86 -4.96 -13.75
N ASP A 69 11.92 -4.50 -14.44
CA ASP A 69 13.25 -4.27 -13.85
C ASP A 69 13.26 -2.89 -13.17
N LEU A 70 13.36 -2.85 -11.84
CA LEU A 70 13.32 -1.63 -11.04
C LEU A 70 14.73 -1.12 -10.66
N THR A 71 15.78 -1.69 -11.24
CA THR A 71 17.15 -1.22 -11.00
C THR A 71 17.40 0.18 -11.56
N GLU A 72 18.33 0.89 -10.91
CA GLU A 72 18.71 2.24 -11.31
C GLU A 72 19.17 2.28 -12.78
N GLY A 73 18.63 3.23 -13.54
CA GLY A 73 18.91 3.40 -14.98
C GLY A 73 18.03 2.55 -15.90
N ASN A 74 17.31 1.55 -15.39
CA ASN A 74 16.39 0.72 -16.17
C ASN A 74 14.91 0.97 -15.81
N ALA A 75 14.64 1.36 -14.56
CA ALA A 75 13.30 1.35 -14.01
C ALA A 75 12.27 2.19 -14.77
N TYR A 76 12.63 3.41 -15.19
CA TYR A 76 11.69 4.28 -15.90
C TYR A 76 11.18 3.61 -17.18
N ASP A 77 12.10 3.16 -18.04
CA ASP A 77 11.76 2.53 -19.32
C ASP A 77 11.09 1.16 -19.14
N ALA A 78 11.33 0.51 -18.00
CA ALA A 78 10.69 -0.77 -17.65
C ALA A 78 9.24 -0.61 -17.17
N ILE A 79 8.89 0.52 -16.53
CA ILE A 79 7.54 0.77 -15.99
C ILE A 79 6.68 1.64 -16.91
N VAL A 80 7.26 2.63 -17.59
CA VAL A 80 6.56 3.55 -18.49
C VAL A 80 6.84 3.15 -19.95
N PRO A 81 5.80 2.94 -20.80
CA PRO A 81 4.37 3.10 -20.55
C PRO A 81 3.64 1.81 -20.14
N GLU A 82 4.33 0.66 -20.06
CA GLU A 82 3.68 -0.65 -19.98
C GLU A 82 2.81 -0.82 -18.72
N TYR A 83 3.27 -0.33 -17.57
CA TYR A 83 2.60 -0.51 -16.28
C TYR A 83 2.00 0.78 -15.72
N VAL A 84 2.22 1.91 -16.41
CA VAL A 84 1.80 3.25 -16.01
C VAL A 84 0.86 3.86 -17.05
N VAL A 85 -0.36 4.16 -16.63
CA VAL A 85 -1.32 4.98 -17.38
C VAL A 85 -1.09 6.44 -17.00
N LEU A 86 -0.49 7.20 -17.91
CA LEU A 86 -0.16 8.62 -17.67
C LEU A 86 -1.41 9.42 -17.28
N GLY A 87 -1.34 10.13 -16.16
CA GLY A 87 -2.45 10.93 -15.64
C GLY A 87 -3.52 10.14 -14.87
N ASP A 88 -3.30 8.83 -14.65
CA ASP A 88 -4.27 7.95 -13.99
C ASP A 88 -3.59 6.88 -13.15
N GLY A 89 -3.19 7.26 -11.93
CA GLY A 89 -2.59 6.37 -10.94
C GLY A 89 -3.49 5.19 -10.59
N GLU A 90 -4.78 5.41 -10.38
CA GLU A 90 -5.73 4.36 -10.01
C GLU A 90 -5.85 3.27 -11.09
N ASN A 91 -5.77 3.67 -12.37
CA ASN A 91 -5.78 2.73 -13.49
C ASN A 91 -4.39 2.21 -13.88
N SER A 92 -3.31 2.68 -13.25
CA SER A 92 -1.96 2.15 -13.44
C SER A 92 -1.73 0.85 -12.68
N GLN A 93 -1.30 -0.21 -13.38
CA GLN A 93 -0.97 -1.48 -12.74
C GLN A 93 0.14 -1.31 -11.69
N PHE A 94 1.16 -0.53 -12.03
CA PHE A 94 2.28 -0.24 -11.15
C PHE A 94 1.84 0.27 -9.77
N PHE A 95 0.87 1.19 -9.73
CA PHE A 95 0.34 1.74 -8.48
C PHE A 95 -0.52 0.74 -7.69
N ARG A 96 -1.42 0.01 -8.37
CA ARG A 96 -2.31 -0.94 -7.71
C ARG A 96 -1.58 -2.12 -7.06
N GLU A 97 -0.43 -2.48 -7.62
CA GLU A 97 0.36 -3.62 -7.18
C GLU A 97 1.50 -3.23 -6.23
N LEU A 98 1.53 -2.01 -5.68
CA LEU A 98 2.52 -1.64 -4.65
C LEU A 98 2.37 -2.48 -3.36
N PRO A 99 3.48 -2.78 -2.64
CA PRO A 99 3.42 -3.42 -1.33
C PRO A 99 2.62 -2.59 -0.32
N GLY A 100 1.61 -3.20 0.31
CA GLY A 100 0.61 -2.49 1.14
C GLY A 100 -0.72 -2.23 0.43
N ASN A 101 -0.79 -2.46 -0.89
CA ASN A 101 -2.02 -2.48 -1.67
C ASN A 101 -2.31 -3.93 -2.14
N ASN A 102 -2.34 -4.21 -3.45
CA ASN A 102 -2.62 -5.54 -4.00
C ASN A 102 -1.38 -6.22 -4.61
N HIS A 103 -0.21 -6.06 -3.99
CA HIS A 103 1.01 -6.70 -4.48
C HIS A 103 0.83 -8.24 -4.56
N PRO A 104 1.12 -8.88 -5.70
CA PRO A 104 0.74 -10.28 -5.96
C PRO A 104 1.45 -11.31 -5.07
N VAL A 105 2.57 -10.91 -4.47
CA VAL A 105 3.34 -11.73 -3.52
C VAL A 105 3.62 -10.93 -2.25
N GLU A 106 3.75 -11.60 -1.12
CA GLU A 106 4.13 -10.93 0.14
C GLU A 106 5.57 -10.41 0.03
N ALA A 107 5.72 -9.08 -0.04
CA ALA A 107 7.04 -8.43 -0.13
C ALA A 107 7.76 -8.36 1.24
N GLY A 108 7.05 -8.58 2.35
CA GLY A 108 7.58 -8.47 3.71
C GLY A 108 7.68 -7.03 4.25
N PHE A 109 7.22 -6.05 3.48
CA PHE A 109 7.13 -4.64 3.86
C PHE A 109 5.91 -3.99 3.19
N VAL A 110 5.57 -2.80 3.65
CA VAL A 110 4.55 -1.93 3.04
C VAL A 110 5.16 -0.55 2.83
N LEU A 111 4.76 0.14 1.77
CA LEU A 111 5.10 1.56 1.62
C LEU A 111 4.27 2.39 2.59
N THR A 112 4.84 3.51 3.03
CA THR A 112 4.10 4.51 3.81
C THR A 112 3.09 5.24 2.92
N VAL A 113 2.07 5.84 3.54
CA VAL A 113 1.05 6.61 2.82
C VAL A 113 1.67 7.76 2.01
N ASP A 114 2.69 8.44 2.55
CA ASP A 114 3.38 9.52 1.85
C ASP A 114 4.17 9.03 0.63
N GLU A 115 4.83 7.86 0.72
CA GLU A 115 5.53 7.26 -0.42
C GLU A 115 4.55 6.82 -1.52
N ILE A 116 3.39 6.27 -1.13
CA ILE A 116 2.31 5.91 -2.05
C ILE A 116 1.73 7.16 -2.71
N ALA A 117 1.50 8.23 -1.94
CA ALA A 117 1.03 9.52 -2.43
C ALA A 117 2.01 10.14 -3.44
N LEU A 118 3.32 10.04 -3.17
CA LEU A 118 4.36 10.54 -4.06
C LEU A 118 4.36 9.80 -5.41
N ILE A 119 4.26 8.47 -5.39
CA ILE A 119 4.16 7.64 -6.60
C ILE A 119 2.88 7.98 -7.38
N LYS A 120 1.73 8.06 -6.70
CA LYS A 120 0.46 8.43 -7.34
C LYS A 120 0.52 9.81 -7.97
N GLY A 121 1.03 10.80 -7.23
CA GLY A 121 1.19 12.17 -7.69
C GLY A 121 2.10 12.28 -8.91
N TRP A 122 3.19 11.51 -8.95
CA TRP A 122 4.06 11.43 -10.13
C TRP A 122 3.31 10.88 -11.35
N ILE A 123 2.56 9.78 -11.20
CA ILE A 123 1.76 9.20 -12.29
C ILE A 123 0.68 10.17 -12.78
N ASP A 124 -0.10 10.74 -11.86
CA ASP A 124 -1.21 11.65 -12.15
C ASP A 124 -0.74 12.94 -12.85
N ARG A 125 0.53 13.32 -12.66
CA ARG A 125 1.15 14.47 -13.33
C ARG A 125 1.87 14.12 -14.64
N GLY A 126 1.70 12.89 -15.12
CA GLY A 126 2.22 12.47 -16.43
C GLY A 126 3.55 11.73 -16.38
N ALA A 127 3.99 11.29 -15.19
CA ALA A 127 5.11 10.39 -14.98
C ALA A 127 6.40 10.84 -15.70
N GLU A 128 6.84 12.07 -15.50
CA GLU A 128 8.03 12.61 -16.19
C GLU A 128 9.33 11.88 -15.79
N ASN A 129 10.29 11.78 -16.72
CA ASN A 129 11.66 11.32 -16.48
C ASN A 129 12.61 12.54 -16.38
N ASN A 130 12.80 13.08 -15.19
CA ASN A 130 13.46 14.36 -14.92
C ASN A 130 14.44 14.31 -13.75
#